data_AF-A0A926C668-F1
#
_entry.id   AF-A0A926C668-F1
#
_cell.length_a   1.000
_cell.length_b   1.000
_cell.length_c   1.000
_cell.angle_alpha   90.00
_cell.angle_beta   90.00
_cell.angle_gamma   90.00
#
_symmetry.space_group_name_H-M   'P 1'
#
loop_
_entity.id
_entity.type
_entity.pdbx_description
1 polymer ?
#
loop_
_entity_poly.entity_id
_entity_poly.type
_entity_poly.pdbx_seq_one_letter_code
_entity_poly.pdbx_strand_id
1 'polypeptide(L)'
;MNDLFSQLPEYDPHPDLWARIEADLDSDVTLARVVGELPDYEPQADLWTAIDAHLTQPSMMPVTPGTQPVVVRPLWHQPLTRRLWAGMAAAAMIVLVGAWLKGWPTSTEAVRMEYAVEQTTETPNRDAVSETSGADERAEAFIARQCAEQQLACQQPEVHTLRNQLADLTTEQKRIDRERLTFGDDPALVRAQVKIENQRAEVTKELITLLRS
;
A
#
# COMPACT_ATOMS: atom_id res chain seq x y z
N MET A 1 -48.22 -15.46 -5.65
CA MET A 1 -47.95 -15.62 -4.20
C MET A 1 -46.69 -16.47 -4.08
N ASN A 2 -45.70 -15.99 -3.34
CA ASN A 2 -44.31 -16.44 -3.40
C ASN A 2 -44.09 -17.78 -2.67
N ASP A 3 -43.97 -18.88 -3.42
CA ASP A 3 -43.66 -20.24 -2.92
C ASP A 3 -42.15 -20.53 -2.81
N LEU A 4 -41.30 -19.53 -3.03
CA LEU A 4 -39.83 -19.68 -3.03
C LEU A 4 -39.23 -19.88 -1.63
N PHE A 5 -39.99 -19.59 -0.57
CA PHE A 5 -39.51 -19.75 0.81
C PHE A 5 -39.44 -21.22 1.25
N SER A 6 -40.22 -22.09 0.61
CA SER A 6 -40.33 -23.52 0.95
C SER A 6 -39.15 -24.36 0.45
N GLN A 7 -38.27 -23.77 -0.36
CA GLN A 7 -37.11 -24.44 -0.98
C GLN A 7 -35.77 -24.01 -0.38
N LEU A 8 -35.80 -23.14 0.63
CA LEU A 8 -34.58 -22.71 1.31
C LEU A 8 -34.09 -23.84 2.22
N PRO A 9 -32.83 -24.28 2.10
CA PRO A 9 -32.26 -25.21 3.05
C PRO A 9 -32.21 -24.55 4.43
N GLU A 10 -32.65 -25.28 5.45
CA GLU A 10 -32.43 -24.88 6.83
C GLU A 10 -30.96 -25.10 7.15
N TYR A 11 -30.24 -24.00 7.38
CA TYR A 11 -28.86 -24.02 7.86
C TYR A 11 -28.86 -23.59 9.32
N ASP A 12 -28.57 -24.52 10.20
CA ASP A 12 -28.23 -24.18 11.57
C ASP A 12 -26.77 -23.73 11.65
N PRO A 13 -26.48 -22.64 12.39
CA PRO A 13 -25.11 -22.25 12.65
C PRO A 13 -24.41 -23.34 13.44
N HIS A 14 -23.08 -23.43 13.25
CA HIS A 14 -22.25 -24.32 14.06
C HIS A 14 -22.48 -24.02 15.56
N PRO A 15 -22.64 -25.03 16.43
CA PRO A 15 -23.02 -24.81 17.84
C PRO A 15 -22.04 -23.91 18.61
N ASP A 16 -20.76 -23.94 18.22
CA ASP A 16 -19.70 -23.12 18.82
C ASP A 16 -19.61 -21.69 18.26
N LEU A 17 -20.41 -21.33 17.25
CA LEU A 17 -20.32 -20.02 16.58
C LEU A 17 -20.51 -18.88 17.58
N TRP A 18 -21.53 -18.98 18.42
CA TRP A 18 -21.84 -17.96 19.41
C TRP A 18 -20.73 -17.81 20.46
N ALA A 19 -20.18 -18.93 20.94
CA ALA A 19 -19.07 -18.90 21.88
C ALA A 19 -17.81 -18.24 21.28
N ARG A 20 -17.56 -18.42 19.98
CA ARG A 20 -16.45 -17.76 19.28
C ARG A 20 -16.68 -16.26 19.11
N ILE A 21 -17.90 -15.86 18.76
CA ILE A 21 -18.27 -14.44 18.63
C ILE A 21 -18.12 -13.74 19.99
N GLU A 22 -18.58 -14.35 21.08
CA GLU A 22 -18.43 -13.80 22.43
C GLU A 22 -16.96 -13.63 22.81
N ALA A 23 -16.13 -14.64 22.55
CA ALA A 23 -14.70 -14.58 22.84
C ALA A 23 -13.96 -13.50 22.03
N ASP A 24 -14.37 -13.28 20.78
CA ASP A 24 -13.81 -12.24 19.92
C ASP A 24 -14.17 -10.84 20.44
N LEU A 25 -15.45 -10.64 20.79
CA LEU A 25 -15.94 -9.38 21.37
C LEU A 25 -15.30 -9.05 22.73
N ASP A 26 -15.12 -10.04 23.59
CA ASP A 26 -14.41 -9.86 24.86
C ASP A 26 -12.95 -9.44 24.62
N SER A 27 -12.30 -9.99 23.60
CA SER A 27 -10.93 -9.63 23.25
C SER A 27 -10.82 -8.15 22.82
N ASP A 28 -11.76 -7.66 22.02
CA ASP A 28 -11.80 -6.26 21.59
C ASP A 28 -12.00 -5.30 22.77
N VAL A 29 -12.88 -5.65 23.71
CA VAL A 29 -13.11 -4.86 24.93
C VAL A 29 -11.87 -4.81 25.81
N THR A 30 -11.16 -5.93 25.95
CA THR A 30 -9.90 -5.95 26.72
C THR A 30 -8.80 -5.13 26.04
N LEU A 31 -8.68 -5.21 24.71
CA LEU A 31 -7.70 -4.45 23.95
C LEU A 31 -7.94 -2.94 24.07
N ALA A 32 -9.19 -2.50 23.91
CA ALA A 32 -9.55 -1.08 24.03
C ALA A 32 -9.20 -0.51 25.41
N ARG A 33 -9.39 -1.30 26.48
CA ARG A 33 -9.00 -0.91 27.83
C ARG A 33 -7.48 -0.77 27.97
N VAL A 34 -6.74 -1.78 27.52
CA VAL A 34 -5.26 -1.79 27.62
C VAL A 34 -4.63 -0.67 26.80
N VAL A 35 -5.16 -0.39 25.60
CA VAL A 35 -4.68 0.70 24.75
C VAL A 35 -4.84 2.05 25.44
N GLY A 36 -5.93 2.28 26.16
CA GLY A 36 -6.14 3.51 26.94
C GLY A 36 -5.24 3.66 28.16
N GLU A 37 -4.64 2.57 28.64
CA GLU A 37 -3.68 2.56 29.75
C GLU A 37 -2.23 2.68 29.29
N LEU A 38 -1.98 2.66 27.98
CA LEU A 38 -0.62 2.80 27.44
C LEU A 38 -0.11 4.22 27.67
N PRO A 39 1.13 4.38 28.15
CA PRO A 39 1.77 5.68 28.25
C PRO A 39 2.00 6.28 26.86
N ASP A 40 1.72 7.58 26.75
CA ASP A 40 2.04 8.37 25.55
C ASP A 40 3.56 8.56 25.45
N TYR A 41 4.24 7.61 24.80
CA TYR A 41 5.64 7.73 24.42
C TYR A 41 5.74 8.26 22.99
N GLU A 42 6.03 9.54 22.87
CA GLU A 42 6.42 10.12 21.59
C GLU A 42 7.93 9.91 21.36
N PRO A 43 8.36 9.34 20.23
CA PRO A 43 9.78 9.24 19.93
C PRO A 43 10.36 10.64 19.74
N GLN A 44 11.64 10.82 20.07
CA GLN A 44 12.34 12.07 19.79
C GLN A 44 12.27 12.37 18.29
N ALA A 45 12.05 13.64 17.91
CA ALA A 45 11.85 14.06 16.52
C ALA A 45 12.97 13.58 15.58
N ASP A 46 14.19 13.45 16.09
CA ASP A 46 15.36 13.05 15.31
C ASP A 46 15.60 11.53 15.29
N LEU A 47 14.77 10.73 15.96
CA LEU A 47 14.97 9.28 16.08
C LEU A 47 14.90 8.58 14.72
N TRP A 48 13.96 8.98 13.87
CA TRP A 48 13.86 8.44 12.51
C TRP A 48 15.06 8.84 11.65
N THR A 49 15.51 10.10 11.75
CA THR A 49 16.71 10.59 11.08
C THR A 49 17.96 9.82 11.54
N ALA A 50 18.06 9.49 12.82
CA ALA A 50 19.17 8.72 13.39
C ALA A 50 19.15 7.25 12.93
N ILE A 51 17.97 6.61 12.86
CA ILE A 51 17.82 5.25 12.33
C ILE A 51 18.22 5.24 10.85
N ASP A 52 17.74 6.19 10.06
CA ASP A 52 18.02 6.25 8.63
C ASP A 52 19.51 6.49 8.36
N ALA A 53 20.13 7.38 9.15
CA ALA A 53 21.58 7.59 9.12
C ALA A 53 22.37 6.32 9.52
N HIS A 54 21.86 5.53 10.46
CA HIS A 54 22.52 4.30 10.90
C HIS A 54 22.39 3.16 9.88
N LEU A 55 21.24 3.04 9.23
CA LEU A 55 21.00 2.06 8.16
C LEU A 55 21.78 2.40 6.88
N THR A 56 21.98 3.69 6.62
CA THR A 56 22.71 4.18 5.45
C THR A 56 24.23 4.21 5.69
N GLN A 57 24.67 4.17 6.94
CA GLN A 57 26.09 4.00 7.25
C GLN A 57 26.50 2.56 6.96
N PRO A 58 27.41 2.30 5.99
CA PRO A 58 28.08 1.01 5.95
C PRO A 58 28.79 0.88 7.29
N SER A 59 28.52 -0.20 8.03
CA SER A 59 29.00 -0.43 9.40
C SER A 59 30.52 -0.28 9.49
N MET A 60 31.01 0.95 9.62
CA MET A 60 32.37 1.25 10.03
C MET A 60 32.38 1.07 11.54
N MET A 61 32.37 -0.19 11.95
CA MET A 61 32.81 -0.52 13.30
C MET A 61 34.17 0.16 13.53
N PRO A 62 34.41 0.72 14.72
CA PRO A 62 35.73 1.21 15.06
C PRO A 62 36.69 0.03 14.98
N VAL A 63 37.53 0.06 13.94
CA VAL A 63 38.60 -0.90 13.73
C VAL A 63 39.57 -0.73 14.89
N THR A 64 39.52 -1.64 15.86
CA THR A 64 40.64 -1.89 16.75
C THR A 64 41.86 -2.17 15.87
N PRO A 65 42.97 -1.44 15.99
CA PRO A 65 44.12 -1.63 15.13
C PRO A 65 44.76 -2.99 15.44
N GLY A 66 44.53 -3.98 14.60
CA GLY A 66 45.14 -5.30 14.77
C GLY A 66 44.53 -6.45 13.96
N THR A 67 43.30 -6.33 13.45
CA THR A 67 42.65 -7.45 12.75
C THR A 67 42.65 -7.23 11.24
N GLN A 68 43.39 -8.06 10.51
CA GLN A 68 43.45 -7.99 9.05
C GLN A 68 42.08 -8.30 8.42
N PRO A 69 41.72 -7.66 7.29
CA PRO A 69 40.46 -7.90 6.63
C PRO A 69 40.43 -9.31 6.02
N VAL A 70 39.47 -10.13 6.47
CA VAL A 70 39.19 -11.44 5.87
C VAL A 70 38.48 -11.21 4.55
N VAL A 71 39.23 -11.36 3.45
CA VAL A 71 38.70 -11.33 2.09
C VAL A 71 37.99 -12.66 1.82
N VAL A 72 36.66 -12.65 1.88
CA VAL A 72 35.86 -13.83 1.51
C VAL A 72 35.77 -13.89 -0.01
N ARG A 73 36.54 -14.78 -0.65
CA ARG A 73 36.42 -15.07 -2.09
C ARG A 73 35.32 -16.12 -2.32
N PRO A 74 34.28 -15.84 -3.11
CA PRO A 74 33.29 -16.85 -3.47
C PRO A 74 33.93 -17.88 -4.40
N LEU A 75 33.98 -19.14 -3.95
CA LEU A 75 34.54 -20.29 -4.67
C LEU A 75 33.70 -20.77 -5.89
N TRP A 76 32.61 -20.07 -6.21
CA TRP A 76 31.61 -20.51 -7.19
C TRP A 76 31.86 -20.03 -8.63
N HIS A 77 32.97 -19.32 -8.87
CA HIS A 77 33.40 -18.94 -10.21
C HIS A 77 34.66 -19.70 -10.63
N GLN A 78 34.53 -21.02 -10.80
CA GLN A 78 35.46 -21.77 -11.62
C GLN A 78 34.90 -21.91 -13.05
N PRO A 79 35.53 -21.28 -14.07
CA PRO A 79 35.01 -21.22 -15.43
C PRO A 79 35.26 -22.49 -16.27
N LEU A 80 35.86 -23.54 -15.71
CA LEU A 80 36.29 -24.72 -16.46
C LEU A 80 35.22 -25.82 -16.63
N THR A 81 34.16 -25.84 -15.84
CA THR A 81 33.09 -26.84 -15.96
C THR A 81 31.95 -26.41 -16.92
N ARG A 82 31.93 -25.14 -17.34
CA ARG A 82 30.84 -24.58 -18.17
C ARG A 82 30.85 -25.03 -19.63
N ARG A 83 31.99 -25.51 -20.15
CA ARG A 83 32.10 -25.92 -21.57
C ARG A 83 31.59 -27.34 -21.86
N LEU A 84 31.52 -28.22 -20.87
CA LEU A 84 31.09 -29.60 -21.08
C LEU A 84 29.57 -29.81 -20.88
N TRP A 85 28.89 -28.91 -20.16
CA TRP A 85 27.45 -29.04 -19.88
C TRP A 85 26.52 -28.25 -20.82
N ALA A 86 27.06 -27.33 -21.61
CA ALA A 86 26.27 -26.53 -22.54
C ALA A 86 25.68 -27.34 -23.72
N GLY A 87 26.27 -28.49 -24.06
CA GLY A 87 25.79 -29.34 -25.17
C GLY A 87 24.56 -30.18 -24.83
N MET A 88 24.42 -30.61 -23.57
CA MET A 88 23.40 -31.60 -23.18
C MET A 88 22.07 -30.95 -22.77
N ALA A 89 22.09 -29.74 -22.21
CA ALA A 89 20.89 -29.02 -21.77
C ALA A 89 20.04 -28.49 -22.94
N ALA A 90 20.68 -28.07 -24.04
CA ALA A 90 19.96 -27.52 -25.20
C ALA A 90 19.06 -28.56 -25.90
N ALA A 91 19.53 -29.81 -26.00
CA ALA A 91 18.75 -30.89 -26.62
C ALA A 91 17.52 -31.28 -25.79
N ALA A 92 17.63 -31.29 -24.45
CA ALA A 92 16.51 -31.61 -23.57
C ALA A 92 15.40 -30.53 -23.60
N MET A 93 15.79 -29.25 -23.69
CA MET A 93 14.83 -28.14 -23.79
C MET A 93 14.04 -28.17 -25.11
N ILE A 94 14.67 -28.52 -26.23
CA ILE A 94 13.97 -28.61 -27.53
C ILE A 94 12.91 -29.73 -27.52
N VAL A 95 13.21 -30.88 -26.89
CA VAL A 95 12.27 -32.00 -26.78
C VAL A 95 11.09 -31.65 -25.87
N LEU A 96 11.33 -30.97 -24.74
CA LEU A 96 10.27 -30.52 -23.83
C LEU A 96 9.36 -29.48 -24.47
N VAL A 97 9.91 -28.48 -25.15
CA VAL A 97 9.11 -27.45 -25.85
C VAL A 97 8.32 -28.07 -27.00
N GLY A 98 8.92 -28.99 -27.76
CA GLY A 98 8.24 -29.72 -28.84
C GLY A 98 7.10 -30.60 -28.34
N ALA A 99 7.27 -31.27 -27.20
CA ALA A 99 6.22 -32.07 -26.57
C ALA A 99 5.09 -31.20 -26.00
N TRP A 100 5.42 -30.04 -25.44
CA TRP A 100 4.44 -29.11 -24.87
C TRP A 100 3.54 -28.46 -25.93
N LEU A 101 4.11 -28.10 -27.09
CA LEU A 101 3.36 -27.53 -28.22
C LEU A 101 2.31 -28.50 -28.80
N LYS A 102 2.52 -29.82 -28.69
CA LYS A 102 1.56 -30.83 -29.17
C LYS A 102 0.40 -31.12 -28.21
N GLY A 103 0.52 -30.71 -26.94
CA GLY A 103 -0.45 -31.03 -25.89
C GLY A 103 -1.50 -29.96 -25.65
N TRP A 104 -1.47 -28.83 -26.37
CA TRP A 104 -2.43 -27.75 -26.17
C TRP A 104 -3.77 -28.08 -26.84
N PRO A 105 -4.86 -28.27 -26.06
CA PRO A 105 -6.19 -28.44 -26.64
C PRO A 105 -6.61 -27.11 -27.28
N THR A 106 -6.79 -27.12 -28.60
CA THR A 106 -7.43 -26.03 -29.32
C THR A 106 -8.92 -26.07 -29.01
N SER A 107 -9.32 -25.48 -27.88
CA SER A 107 -10.71 -25.19 -27.56
C SER A 107 -11.22 -24.09 -28.49
N THR A 108 -11.56 -24.46 -29.72
CA THR A 108 -12.29 -23.59 -30.66
C THR A 108 -13.78 -23.73 -30.40
N GLU A 109 -14.23 -23.31 -29.22
CA GLU A 109 -15.64 -22.95 -29.03
C GLU A 109 -15.67 -21.43 -28.89
N ALA A 110 -16.09 -20.77 -29.98
CA ALA A 110 -16.22 -19.32 -30.02
C ALA A 110 -17.44 -18.92 -29.19
N VAL A 111 -17.26 -18.83 -27.87
CA VAL A 111 -18.28 -18.30 -26.97
C VAL A 111 -18.46 -16.81 -27.28
N ARG A 112 -19.55 -16.47 -27.96
CA ARG A 112 -19.95 -15.09 -28.23
C ARG A 112 -20.49 -14.50 -26.93
N MET A 113 -19.63 -13.81 -26.18
CA MET A 113 -20.05 -13.02 -25.03
C MET A 113 -20.64 -11.70 -25.50
N GLU A 114 -21.97 -11.62 -25.55
CA GLU A 114 -22.69 -10.37 -25.73
C GLU A 114 -22.88 -9.73 -24.36
N TYR A 115 -22.09 -8.70 -24.06
CA TYR A 115 -22.27 -7.89 -22.86
C TYR A 115 -22.86 -6.53 -23.28
N ALA A 116 -23.87 -6.07 -22.54
CA ALA A 116 -24.36 -4.70 -22.63
C ALA A 116 -23.65 -3.89 -21.54
N VAL A 117 -22.82 -2.92 -21.94
CA VAL A 117 -22.27 -1.92 -21.03
C VAL A 117 -23.08 -0.65 -21.23
N GLU A 118 -23.78 -0.25 -20.17
CA GLU A 118 -24.42 1.06 -20.11
C GLU A 118 -23.31 2.11 -19.94
N GLN A 119 -22.97 2.82 -21.02
CA GLN A 119 -22.12 3.99 -20.93
C GLN A 119 -22.92 5.13 -20.29
N THR A 120 -22.70 5.34 -18.99
CA THR A 120 -23.11 6.60 -18.37
C THR A 120 -22.23 7.69 -18.98
N THR A 121 -22.83 8.64 -19.70
CA THR A 121 -22.14 9.83 -20.19
C THR A 121 -21.81 10.73 -19.01
N GLU A 122 -20.84 10.31 -18.20
CA GLU A 122 -20.09 11.27 -17.40
C GLU A 122 -19.33 12.16 -18.38
N THR A 123 -19.58 13.46 -18.22
CA THR A 123 -18.94 14.57 -18.92
C THR A 123 -17.44 14.26 -19.09
N PRO A 124 -16.85 14.48 -20.28
CA PRO A 124 -15.51 14.01 -20.58
C PRO A 124 -14.58 14.39 -19.45
N ASN A 125 -14.06 13.34 -18.83
CA ASN A 125 -13.08 13.32 -17.78
C ASN A 125 -12.05 14.40 -18.12
N ARG A 126 -12.19 15.54 -17.44
CA ARG A 126 -11.16 16.58 -17.40
C ARG A 126 -9.95 15.81 -16.93
N ASP A 127 -8.97 15.71 -17.82
CA ASP A 127 -7.72 14.96 -17.78
C ASP A 127 -7.43 14.28 -16.45
N ALA A 128 -6.95 13.03 -16.49
CA ALA A 128 -6.31 12.39 -15.35
C ALA A 128 -5.33 13.34 -14.64
N VAL A 129 -5.82 14.15 -13.70
CA VAL A 129 -5.05 14.98 -12.80
C VAL A 129 -4.67 14.05 -11.67
N SER A 130 -3.78 13.12 -12.00
CA SER A 130 -3.00 12.33 -11.05
C SER A 130 -1.68 13.02 -10.72
N GLU A 131 -1.58 14.30 -11.04
CA GLU A 131 -0.62 15.20 -10.42
C GLU A 131 -1.42 15.92 -9.36
N THR A 132 -1.05 15.76 -8.07
CA THR A 132 -1.42 16.67 -6.97
C THR A 132 -1.85 18.01 -7.54
N SER A 133 -3.15 18.31 -7.52
CA SER A 133 -3.62 19.46 -8.30
C SER A 133 -2.84 20.66 -7.81
N GLY A 134 -2.35 21.52 -8.70
CA GLY A 134 -1.53 22.67 -8.26
C GLY A 134 -2.25 23.55 -7.22
N ALA A 135 -3.56 23.39 -7.03
CA ALA A 135 -4.32 23.98 -5.94
C ALA A 135 -3.98 23.37 -4.56
N ASP A 136 -3.82 22.06 -4.46
CA ASP A 136 -3.51 21.36 -3.20
C ASP A 136 -2.11 21.72 -2.72
N GLU A 137 -1.14 21.73 -3.62
CA GLU A 137 0.24 22.12 -3.31
C GLU A 137 0.31 23.60 -2.84
N ARG A 138 -0.49 24.48 -3.44
CA ARG A 138 -0.61 25.88 -2.99
C ARG A 138 -1.27 25.99 -1.61
N ALA A 139 -2.27 25.16 -1.32
CA ALA A 139 -2.95 25.16 -0.03
C ALA A 139 -2.04 24.63 1.08
N GLU A 140 -1.30 23.55 0.83
CA GLU A 140 -0.30 23.02 1.76
C GLU A 140 0.83 24.02 2.02
N ALA A 141 1.32 24.69 0.99
CA ALA A 141 2.32 25.75 1.14
C ALA A 141 1.80 26.93 1.98
N PHE A 142 0.51 27.28 1.84
CA PHE A 142 -0.13 28.30 2.68
C PHE A 142 -0.18 27.86 4.15
N ILE A 143 -0.63 26.63 4.42
CA ILE A 143 -0.68 26.06 5.77
C ILE A 143 0.72 26.03 6.41
N ALA A 144 1.74 25.62 5.65
CA ALA A 144 3.12 25.57 6.13
C ALA A 144 3.66 26.96 6.51
N ARG A 145 3.40 27.98 5.69
CA ARG A 145 3.79 29.38 5.97
C ARG A 145 3.06 29.92 7.20
N GLN A 146 1.76 29.73 7.27
CA GLN A 146 0.93 30.20 8.38
C GLN A 146 1.38 29.60 9.70
N CYS A 147 1.77 28.31 9.70
CA CYS A 147 2.31 27.67 10.88
C CYS A 147 3.74 28.09 11.25
N ALA A 148 4.54 28.55 10.28
CA ALA A 148 5.84 29.15 10.57
C ALA A 148 5.70 30.53 11.22
N GLU A 149 4.66 31.29 10.86
CA GLU A 149 4.37 32.61 11.44
C GLU A 149 3.67 32.50 12.81
N GLN A 150 2.75 31.56 12.97
CA GLN A 150 1.89 31.42 14.15
C GLN A 150 2.10 30.09 14.86
N GLN A 151 3.26 29.95 15.49
CA GLN A 151 3.70 28.70 16.11
C GLN A 151 2.76 28.21 17.22
N LEU A 152 2.15 29.12 17.98
CA LEU A 152 1.16 28.81 19.03
C LEU A 152 -0.16 28.28 18.47
N ALA A 153 -0.64 28.80 17.34
CA ALA A 153 -1.87 28.33 16.71
C ALA A 153 -1.69 26.91 16.15
N CYS A 154 -0.51 26.58 15.64
CA CYS A 154 -0.22 25.24 15.12
C CYS A 154 0.15 24.21 16.18
N GLN A 155 0.39 24.62 17.43
CA GLN A 155 0.51 23.72 18.58
C GLN A 155 -0.84 23.34 19.19
N GLN A 156 -1.94 23.94 18.72
CA GLN A 156 -3.27 23.50 19.15
C GLN A 156 -3.49 22.04 18.74
N PRO A 157 -4.06 21.21 19.63
CA PRO A 157 -4.18 19.77 19.40
C PRO A 157 -5.01 19.46 18.15
N GLU A 158 -6.07 20.21 17.91
CA GLU A 158 -6.95 20.06 16.74
C GLU A 158 -6.20 20.29 15.42
N VAL A 159 -5.43 21.38 15.34
CA VAL A 159 -4.63 21.73 14.17
C VAL A 159 -3.52 20.69 13.95
N HIS A 160 -2.85 20.25 15.03
CA HIS A 160 -1.82 19.24 14.95
C HIS A 160 -2.35 17.90 14.40
N THR A 161 -3.48 17.43 14.92
CA THR A 161 -4.13 16.19 14.44
C THR A 161 -4.48 16.28 12.96
N LEU A 162 -5.10 17.39 12.52
CA LEU A 162 -5.46 17.58 11.11
C LEU A 162 -4.23 17.65 10.21
N ARG A 163 -3.13 18.24 10.66
CA ARG A 163 -1.87 18.27 9.90
C ARG A 163 -1.26 16.89 9.75
N ASN A 164 -1.33 16.05 10.77
CA ASN A 164 -0.86 14.67 10.70
C ASN A 164 -1.73 13.85 9.74
N GLN A 165 -3.06 13.98 9.85
CA GLN A 165 -3.99 13.35 8.92
C GLN A 165 -3.74 13.78 7.46
N LEU A 166 -3.45 15.06 7.25
CA LEU A 166 -3.08 15.56 5.92
C LEU A 166 -1.80 14.89 5.40
N ALA A 167 -0.77 14.77 6.24
CA ALA A 167 0.49 14.11 5.88
C ALA A 167 0.30 12.62 5.57
N ASP A 168 -0.54 11.92 6.34
CA ASP A 168 -0.89 10.52 6.12
C ASP A 168 -1.60 10.33 4.77
N LEU A 169 -2.62 11.15 4.49
CA LEU A 169 -3.35 11.13 3.22
C LEU A 169 -2.43 11.40 2.03
N THR A 170 -1.51 12.36 2.14
CA THR A 170 -0.54 12.66 1.08
C THR A 170 0.44 11.51 0.86
N THR A 171 0.76 10.74 1.91
CA THR A 171 1.62 9.55 1.81
C THR A 171 0.89 8.39 1.14
N GLU A 172 -0.37 8.15 1.51
CA GLU A 172 -1.22 7.14 0.87
C GLU A 172 -1.50 7.46 -0.60
N GLN A 173 -1.74 8.73 -0.94
CA GLN A 173 -1.88 9.17 -2.33
C GLN A 173 -0.65 8.78 -3.17
N LYS A 174 0.56 9.11 -2.66
CA LYS A 174 1.84 8.74 -3.31
C LYS A 174 2.06 7.23 -3.39
N ARG A 175 1.48 6.44 -2.49
CA ARG A 175 1.52 4.98 -2.54
C ARG A 175 0.64 4.47 -3.69
N ILE A 176 -0.60 4.94 -3.78
CA ILE A 176 -1.53 4.57 -4.86
C ILE A 176 -0.97 4.98 -6.23
N ASP A 177 -0.39 6.17 -6.35
CA ASP A 177 0.22 6.61 -7.61
C ASP A 177 1.36 5.68 -8.06
N ARG A 178 2.19 5.20 -7.12
CA ARG A 178 3.24 4.20 -7.41
C ARG A 178 2.65 2.85 -7.83
N GLU A 179 1.57 2.43 -7.21
CA GLU A 179 0.87 1.19 -7.58
C GLU A 179 0.25 1.30 -8.97
N ARG A 180 -0.31 2.46 -9.34
CA ARG A 180 -0.83 2.71 -10.68
C ARG A 180 0.25 2.67 -11.76
N LEU A 181 1.48 3.11 -11.46
CA LEU A 181 2.62 2.94 -12.39
C LEU A 181 2.95 1.47 -12.68
N THR A 182 2.62 0.56 -11.76
CA THR A 182 2.94 -0.87 -11.87
C THR A 182 1.77 -1.68 -12.44
N PHE A 183 0.55 -1.39 -11.98
CA PHE A 183 -0.66 -2.16 -12.28
C PHE A 183 -1.59 -1.49 -13.31
N GLY A 184 -1.31 -0.24 -13.70
CA GLY A 184 -2.13 0.53 -14.64
C GLY A 184 -3.41 1.08 -13.99
N ASP A 185 -4.44 1.29 -14.81
CA ASP A 185 -5.74 1.85 -14.40
C ASP A 185 -6.68 0.79 -13.82
N ASP A 186 -6.27 0.15 -12.72
CA ASP A 186 -7.16 -0.72 -11.95
C ASP A 186 -8.35 0.09 -11.39
N PRO A 187 -9.61 -0.29 -11.66
CA PRO A 187 -10.78 0.39 -11.12
C PRO A 187 -10.80 0.47 -9.59
N ALA A 188 -10.15 -0.46 -8.87
CA ALA A 188 -10.02 -0.37 -7.42
C ALA A 188 -9.08 0.77 -6.98
N LEU A 189 -7.93 0.93 -7.66
CA LEU A 189 -6.96 2.00 -7.40
C LEU A 189 -7.56 3.38 -7.71
N VAL A 190 -8.30 3.51 -8.80
CA VAL A 190 -8.97 4.76 -9.18
C VAL A 190 -10.01 5.19 -8.13
N ARG A 191 -10.83 4.25 -7.63
CA ARG A 191 -11.80 4.54 -6.57
C ARG A 191 -11.12 4.95 -5.27
N ALA A 192 -10.03 4.26 -4.91
CA ALA A 192 -9.27 4.58 -3.72
C ALA A 192 -8.63 5.98 -3.82
N GLN A 193 -8.10 6.35 -4.99
CA GLN A 193 -7.56 7.69 -5.26
C GLN A 193 -8.62 8.79 -5.08
N VAL A 194 -9.80 8.63 -5.68
CA VAL A 194 -10.89 9.63 -5.53
C VAL A 194 -11.29 9.80 -4.07
N LYS A 195 -11.32 8.71 -3.30
CA LYS A 195 -11.61 8.76 -1.87
C LYS A 195 -10.56 9.57 -1.11
N ILE A 196 -9.28 9.35 -1.39
CA ILE A 196 -8.17 10.07 -0.74
C ILE A 196 -8.23 11.55 -1.09
N GLU A 197 -8.43 11.91 -2.36
CA GLU A 197 -8.53 13.31 -2.79
C GLU A 197 -9.70 14.04 -2.10
N ASN A 198 -10.86 13.40 -1.98
CA ASN A 198 -11.98 13.99 -1.23
C ASN A 198 -11.66 14.21 0.26
N GLN A 199 -11.02 13.24 0.91
CA GLN A 199 -10.62 13.36 2.32
C GLN A 199 -9.60 14.49 2.51
N ARG A 200 -8.65 14.59 1.59
CA ARG A 200 -7.59 15.60 1.62
C ARG A 200 -8.14 17.01 1.42
N ALA A 201 -9.11 17.18 0.53
CA ALA A 201 -9.81 18.45 0.34
C ALA A 201 -10.56 18.89 1.61
N GLU A 202 -11.24 17.97 2.29
CA GLU A 202 -11.97 18.31 3.53
C GLU A 202 -11.01 18.70 4.67
N VAL A 203 -9.96 17.91 4.91
CA VAL A 203 -8.95 18.20 5.95
C VAL A 203 -8.24 19.53 5.68
N THR A 204 -7.89 19.80 4.42
CA THR A 204 -7.24 21.07 4.01
C THR A 204 -8.15 22.27 4.27
N LYS A 205 -9.44 22.13 3.97
CA LYS A 205 -10.45 23.17 4.22
C LYS A 205 -10.60 23.43 5.73
N GLU A 206 -10.71 22.38 6.55
CA GLU A 206 -10.78 22.51 8.01
C GLU A 206 -9.54 23.23 8.57
N LEU A 207 -8.34 22.83 8.13
CA LEU A 207 -7.09 23.49 8.50
C LEU A 207 -7.08 24.98 8.17
N ILE A 208 -7.47 25.34 6.95
CA ILE A 208 -7.52 26.76 6.54
C ILE A 208 -8.53 27.54 7.39
N THR A 209 -9.67 26.93 7.75
CA THR A 209 -10.66 27.60 8.60
C THR A 209 -10.13 27.87 10.01
N LEU A 210 -9.50 26.88 10.65
CA LEU A 210 -8.95 27.02 12.00
C LEU A 210 -7.75 27.98 12.05
N LEU A 211 -6.94 28.02 11.01
CA LEU A 211 -5.77 28.91 10.95
C LEU A 211 -6.11 30.38 10.62
N ARG A 212 -7.36 30.64 10.22
CA ARG A 212 -7.86 31.98 9.88
C ARG A 212 -8.71 32.60 11.00
N SER A 213 -9.28 31.77 11.88
CA SER A 213 -10.04 32.20 13.08
C SER A 213 -9.10 32.71 14.16
#